data_AF-A0A2T1ED07-F1
#
_entry.id   AF-A0A2T1ED07-F1
#
_cell.length_a   1.000
_cell.length_b   1.000
_cell.length_c   1.000
_cell.angle_alpha   90.00
_cell.angle_beta   90.00
_cell.angle_gamma   90.00
#
_symmetry.space_group_name_H-M   'P 1'
#
loop_
_entity.id
_entity.type
_entity.pdbx_description
1 polymer ?
#
loop_
_entity_poly.entity_id
_entity_poly.type
_entity_poly.pdbx_seq_one_letter_code
_entity_poly.pdbx_strand_id
1 'polypeptide(L)' 'MCKRSIDFATVANRSSNVSLNPKRIASVGLGLRLQLGDRLTARFDWGMPLVSVSGDKFTLQENGLYFSVVYSHPF' A
#
# COMPACT_ATOMS: atom_id res chain seq x y z
N MET A 1 -23.21 18.44 1.35
CA MET A 1 -22.14 18.71 0.37
C MET A 1 -21.48 17.39 0.01
N CYS A 2 -21.44 17.00 -1.28
CA CYS A 2 -20.78 15.76 -1.70
C CYS A 2 -19.29 16.03 -1.89
N LYS A 3 -18.45 15.65 -0.92
CA LYS A 3 -16.99 15.80 -1.03
C LYS A 3 -16.43 14.56 -1.73
N ARG A 4 -15.89 14.75 -2.93
CA ARG A 4 -15.29 13.69 -3.75
C ARG A 4 -13.81 14.03 -3.87
N SER A 5 -12.95 13.25 -3.21
CA SER A 5 -11.49 13.43 -3.28
C SER A 5 -10.81 12.14 -3.69
N ILE A 6 -9.76 12.30 -4.49
CA ILE A 6 -8.90 11.22 -4.96
C ILE A 6 -7.48 11.63 -4.58
N ASP A 7 -6.84 10.84 -3.72
CA ASP A 7 -5.49 11.11 -3.22
C ASP A 7 -4.55 10.00 -3.68
N PHE A 8 -3.37 10.38 -4.16
CA PHE A 8 -2.30 9.49 -4.61
C PHE A 8 -1.07 9.68 -3.72
N ALA A 9 -0.50 8.59 -3.21
CA ALA A 9 0.70 8.63 -2.38
C ALA A 9 1.69 7.52 -2.76
N THR A 10 2.99 7.81 -2.63
CA THR A 10 4.07 6.83 -2.85
C THR A 10 4.96 6.78 -1.62
N VAL A 11 5.31 5.57 -1.17
CA VAL A 11 6.18 5.35 0.00
C VAL A 11 7.36 4.46 -0.40
N ALA A 12 8.58 4.89 -0.08
CA ALA A 12 9.82 4.15 -0.33
C ALA A 12 10.68 4.14 0.93
N ASN A 13 11.22 2.97 1.32
CA ASN A 13 12.10 2.82 2.48
C ASN A 13 13.47 2.29 2.03
N ARG A 14 14.56 2.96 2.48
CA ARG A 14 15.96 2.61 2.16
C ARG A 14 16.79 2.51 3.44
N SER A 15 16.92 1.31 3.98
CA SER A 15 17.81 1.03 5.11
C SER A 15 19.24 0.85 4.61
N SER A 16 20.14 1.78 4.98
CA SER A 16 21.56 1.76 4.63
C SER A 16 22.39 1.45 5.88
N ASN A 17 22.47 0.17 6.27
CA ASN A 17 23.37 -0.26 7.33
C ASN A 17 24.66 -0.80 6.69
N VAL A 18 25.70 0.02 6.70
CA VAL A 18 27.04 -0.35 6.27
C VAL A 18 27.74 -1.07 7.42
N SER A 19 27.61 -2.40 7.44
CA SER A 19 28.70 -3.32 7.83
C SER A 19 28.20 -4.77 7.67
N LEU A 20 28.82 -5.46 6.72
CA LEU A 20 28.92 -6.92 6.57
C LEU A 20 27.59 -7.71 6.39
N ASN A 21 27.33 -8.06 5.12
CA ASN A 21 26.25 -8.89 4.56
C ASN A 21 24.85 -8.24 4.42
N PRO A 22 24.64 -7.40 3.39
CA PRO A 22 23.46 -6.57 3.31
C PRO A 22 22.35 -7.31 2.54
N LYS A 23 21.49 -8.06 3.24
CA LYS A 23 20.13 -8.30 2.75
C LYS A 23 19.39 -6.95 2.78
N ARG A 24 19.67 -6.10 1.78
CA ARG A 24 18.99 -4.81 1.58
C ARG A 24 17.54 -5.13 1.28
N ILE A 25 16.62 -4.81 2.19
CA ILE A 25 15.19 -4.84 1.87
C ILE A 25 14.81 -3.44 1.43
N ALA A 26 14.57 -3.29 0.12
CA ALA A 26 14.01 -2.08 -0.45
C ALA A 26 12.63 -2.42 -1.02
N SER A 27 11.65 -1.55 -0.80
CA SER A 27 10.29 -1.67 -1.32
C SER A 27 9.78 -0.31 -1.77
N VAL A 28 8.94 -0.33 -2.80
CA VAL A 28 8.21 0.83 -3.31
C VAL A 28 6.72 0.54 -3.24
N GLY A 29 5.93 1.48 -2.74
CA GLY A 29 4.49 1.33 -2.62
C GLY A 29 3.72 2.45 -3.30
N LEU A 30 2.60 2.10 -3.91
CA LEU A 30 1.62 3.01 -4.51
C LEU A 30 0.32 2.91 -3.71
N GLY A 31 -0.24 4.04 -3.29
CA GLY A 31 -1.52 4.10 -2.58
C GLY A 31 -2.51 5.02 -3.28
N LEU A 32 -3.72 4.51 -3.49
CA LEU A 32 -4.89 5.23 -3.99
C LEU A 32 -5.95 5.29 -2.88
N ARG A 33 -6.48 6.48 -2.62
CA ARG A 33 -7.63 6.67 -1.72
C ARG A 33 -8.76 7.36 -2.48
N LEU A 34 -9.95 6.78 -2.38
CA LEU A 34 -11.20 7.30 -2.93
C LEU A 34 -12.16 7.58 -1.79
N GLN A 35 -12.61 8.82 -1.65
CA GLN A 35 -13.60 9.21 -0.65
C GLN A 35 -14.83 9.79 -1.33
N LEU A 36 -15.98 9.12 -1.15
CA LEU A 36 -17.29 9.52 -1.64
C LEU A 36 -18.13 10.01 -0.45
N GLY A 37 -17.98 11.30 -0.15
CA GLY A 37 -18.62 11.95 1.00
C GLY A 37 -18.28 11.26 2.31
N ASP A 38 -19.24 11.23 3.23
CA ASP A 38 -19.11 10.59 4.54
C ASP A 38 -19.57 9.12 4.54
N ARG A 39 -19.93 8.58 3.36
CA ARG A 39 -20.62 7.29 3.24
C ARG A 39 -19.73 6.17 2.75
N LEU A 40 -18.76 6.45 1.90
CA LEU A 40 -17.91 5.43 1.30
C LEU A 40 -16.47 5.90 1.23
N THR A 41 -15.57 5.13 1.82
CA THR A 41 -14.13 5.27 1.66
C THR A 41 -13.56 3.97 1.13
N ALA A 42 -12.90 4.03 -0.03
CA ALA A 42 -12.14 2.91 -0.57
C ALA A 42 -10.66 3.28 -0.63
N ARG A 43 -9.80 2.34 -0.27
CA ARG A 43 -8.35 2.48 -0.30
C ARG A 43 -7.73 1.25 -0.95
N PHE A 44 -6.77 1.49 -1.82
CA PHE A 44 -6.01 0.46 -2.51
C PHE A 44 -4.53 0.80 -2.38
N ASP A 45 -3.75 -0.08 -1.77
CA ASP A 45 -2.31 0.05 -1.61
C ASP A 45 -1.62 -1.14 -2.26
N TRP A 46 -0.59 -0.89 -3.04
CA TRP A 46 0.23 -1.92 -3.67
C TRP A 46 1.71 -1.65 -3.38
N GLY A 47 2.34 -2.55 -2.62
CA GLY A 47 3.76 -2.56 -2.32
C GLY A 47 4.52 -3.60 -3.13
N MET A 48 5.47 -3.16 -3.95
CA MET A 48 6.38 -4.04 -4.68
C MET A 48 7.77 -4.05 -4.00
N PRO A 49 8.27 -5.22 -3.56
CA PRO A 49 9.64 -5.33 -3.09
C PRO A 49 10.61 -5.18 -4.28
N LEU A 50 11.57 -4.26 -4.16
CA LEU A 50 12.64 -4.04 -5.14
C LEU A 50 13.78 -5.07 -5.00
N VAL A 51 13.76 -5.87 -3.94
CA VAL A 51 14.69 -6.98 -3.74
C VAL A 51 13.96 -8.31 -3.73
N SER A 52 14.50 -9.28 -4.45
CA SER A 52 13.89 -10.60 -4.57
C SER A 52 14.11 -11.37 -3.26
N VAL A 53 13.07 -11.47 -2.45
CA VAL A 53 13.01 -12.46 -1.37
C VAL A 53 12.44 -13.71 -2.02
N SER A 54 13.30 -14.67 -2.35
CA SER A 54 12.90 -15.98 -2.87
C SER A 54 12.10 -16.72 -1.80
N GLY A 55 10.79 -16.63 -1.88
CA GLY A 55 9.82 -17.40 -1.12
C GLY A 55 8.55 -17.48 -1.95
N ASP A 56 7.99 -18.67 -2.11
CA ASP A 56 6.76 -18.90 -2.88
C ASP A 56 5.63 -18.01 -2.34
N LYS A 57 5.26 -16.98 -3.11
CA LYS A 57 4.14 -16.09 -2.77
C LYS A 57 2.88 -16.60 -3.44
N PHE A 58 2.02 -17.24 -2.67
CA PHE A 58 0.78 -17.84 -3.18
C PHE A 58 -0.40 -16.86 -3.18
N THR A 59 -0.33 -15.76 -2.42
CA THR A 59 -1.44 -14.80 -2.26
C THR A 59 -1.12 -13.39 -2.77
N LEU A 60 -2.15 -12.66 -3.19
CA LEU A 60 -2.02 -11.25 -3.62
C LEU A 60 -1.51 -10.34 -2.49
N GLN A 61 -1.87 -10.65 -1.23
CA GLN A 61 -1.42 -9.89 -0.06
C GLN A 61 0.08 -10.07 0.20
N GLU A 62 0.63 -11.28 0.02
CA GLU A 62 2.08 -11.52 0.08
C GLU A 62 2.83 -10.79 -1.04
N ASN A 63 2.17 -10.59 -2.19
CA ASN A 63 2.63 -9.74 -3.28
C ASN A 63 2.47 -8.23 -2.99
N GLY A 64 2.06 -7.89 -1.78
CA GLY A 64 1.97 -6.53 -1.26
C GLY A 64 0.73 -5.77 -1.69
N LEU A 65 -0.30 -6.44 -2.18
CA LEU A 65 -1.59 -5.82 -2.52
C LEU A 65 -2.52 -5.82 -1.31
N TYR A 66 -2.93 -4.63 -0.88
CA TYR A 66 -3.85 -4.40 0.22
C TYR A 66 -5.01 -3.54 -0.27
N PHE A 67 -6.24 -3.90 0.08
CA PHE A 67 -7.42 -3.09 -0.20
C PHE A 67 -8.29 -2.97 1.06
N SER A 68 -8.98 -1.85 1.19
CA SER A 68 -9.91 -1.57 2.28
C SER A 68 -11.10 -0.81 1.74
N VAL A 69 -12.31 -1.25 2.10
CA VAL A 69 -13.55 -0.56 1.75
C VAL A 69 -14.36 -0.40 3.03
N VAL A 70 -14.67 0.85 3.36
CA VAL A 70 -15.43 1.24 4.53
C VAL A 70 -16.69 1.93 4.04
N TYR A 71 -17.84 1.34 4.35
CA TYR A 71 -19.14 1.93 4.13
C TYR A 71 -19.71 2.39 5.47
N SER A 72 -19.97 3.68 5.59
CA SER A 72 -20.64 4.28 6.74
C SER A 72 -22.09 4.56 6.35
N HIS A 73 -23.02 3.88 7.01
CA HIS A 73 -24.44 4.14 6.85
C HIS A 73 -24.83 5.29 7.79
N PRO A 74 -25.18 6.47 7.27
CA PRO A 74 -25.83 7.48 8.09
C PRO A 74 -27.24 6.95 8.36
N PHE A 75 -27.54 6.73 9.64
CA PHE A 75 -28.81 6.22 10.16
C PHE A 75 -30.03 6.90 9.52
#